data_AF-A0A7S0L6J5-F1
#
_entry.id   AF-A0A7S0L6J5-F1
#
_cell.length_a   1.000
_cell.length_b   1.000
_cell.length_c   1.000
_cell.angle_alpha   90.00
_cell.angle_beta   90.00
_cell.angle_gamma   90.00
#
_symmetry.space_group_name_H-M   'P 1'
#
loop_
_entity.id
_entity.type
_entity.pdbx_description
1 polymer ?
#
loop_
_entity_poly.entity_id
_entity_poly.type
_entity_poly.pdbx_seq_one_letter_code
_entity_poly.pdbx_strand_id
1 'polypeptide(L)'
;MQPATHGDGDAWGRGGPECGWPPQDRPAGADAVPRTGSDQRRAQMWERVSEARRERCRLCIAGRCGVEGEEQMVCLGVIGGQRCTARLHGVSCAQLTRGLAALGCFLCPDCYLRKQAPGTDPHEPPEEMRQVAEQTMPLRLSQGAEATGSSYSDFERLERDYMVSLGGFVGPVRPSDDSDVFMMFLSWLVLGAHRALSLESTFRIAGIVMTKTGRENLTKRGDVKAHYSDHVDAHGEESHPRTAVTRRMVRLLLSDIVARHCETPLVRCRTQLMLALEVMLGLRVGETLSGGDFHGLLANHLTILRRLGSDGQPTGEEFVEGMLEHSKTKHKRWVSAVGVSKGEARVPLAALLREYWRLAGFTIVHRDRAGFTEEGPDPSVVRVSLIAPSDRAGDDRSRFDHLLRVLSRSQVEEVRQWADYSRLRGGERLTADSLQKRYINVFGASSGDGRLNTVIYELVRAGFEGPDRVAVIPGPLMRASHGKRLGPSHMPLQPASTYATLHRCFDDAYQMANLHSPDPELDLRGLARPLWGHHSCRRGADTVARKDRHLTGATEVEIYLVFGWNEALHSAKMQLLYESTFDYIRRAAVTSHI
;
A
#
# COMPACT_ATOMS: atom_id res chain seq x y z
N MET A 1 -29.68 21.69 -59.65
CA MET A 1 -30.88 22.49 -59.37
C MET A 1 -31.33 22.12 -57.96
N GLN A 2 -31.13 23.07 -57.04
CA GLN A 2 -31.47 23.13 -55.60
C GLN A 2 -31.21 21.94 -54.65
N PRO A 3 -30.44 22.16 -53.56
CA PRO A 3 -30.30 21.25 -52.42
C PRO A 3 -31.18 21.67 -51.22
N ALA A 4 -31.50 20.71 -50.36
CA ALA A 4 -31.91 20.93 -48.97
C ALA A 4 -31.28 19.85 -48.08
N THR A 5 -30.63 20.31 -47.01
CA THR A 5 -29.87 19.58 -46.00
C THR A 5 -30.54 19.70 -44.64
N HIS A 6 -30.61 18.61 -43.87
CA HIS A 6 -30.67 18.48 -42.39
C HIS A 6 -30.70 16.96 -42.06
N GLY A 7 -30.15 16.41 -40.98
CA GLY A 7 -29.44 16.94 -39.81
C GLY A 7 -29.02 15.80 -38.85
N ASP A 8 -28.03 16.14 -38.01
CA ASP A 8 -27.70 15.69 -36.65
C ASP A 8 -27.06 14.32 -36.32
N GLY A 9 -25.90 14.41 -35.68
CA GLY A 9 -25.31 13.36 -34.84
C GLY A 9 -23.78 13.45 -34.68
N ASP A 10 -23.27 14.37 -33.84
CA ASP A 10 -22.17 14.13 -32.87
C ASP A 10 -21.48 15.44 -32.41
N ALA A 11 -21.86 15.90 -31.22
CA ALA A 11 -21.16 16.92 -30.46
C ALA A 11 -21.10 16.52 -28.97
N TRP A 12 -19.95 15.99 -28.54
CA TRP A 12 -19.55 15.95 -27.13
C TRP A 12 -18.13 16.49 -27.00
N GLY A 13 -18.02 17.81 -27.12
CA GLY A 13 -16.86 18.57 -26.69
C GLY A 13 -16.75 18.55 -25.17
N ARG A 14 -15.53 18.31 -24.66
CA ARG A 14 -15.18 18.44 -23.24
C ARG A 14 -15.18 19.92 -22.85
N GLY A 15 -16.34 20.46 -22.50
CA GLY A 15 -16.46 21.75 -21.81
C GLY A 15 -16.61 21.53 -20.31
N GLY A 16 -15.52 21.68 -19.54
CA GLY A 16 -15.63 21.89 -18.10
C GLY A 16 -16.09 23.32 -17.83
N PRO A 17 -16.78 23.61 -16.70
CA PRO A 17 -17.21 24.97 -16.40
C PRO A 17 -15.99 25.89 -16.27
N GLU A 18 -15.99 26.98 -17.06
CA GLU A 18 -15.01 28.06 -16.98
C GLU A 18 -15.05 28.67 -15.57
N CYS A 19 -14.05 28.35 -14.75
CA CYS A 19 -13.83 29.02 -13.49
C CYS A 19 -13.12 30.34 -13.80
N GLY A 20 -13.84 31.45 -13.69
CA GLY A 20 -13.36 32.81 -13.98
C GLY A 20 -12.32 33.34 -13.00
N TRP A 21 -11.15 32.71 -12.95
CA TRP A 21 -9.95 33.25 -12.31
C TRP A 21 -8.98 33.76 -13.38
N PRO A 22 -8.35 34.93 -13.19
CA PRO A 22 -7.43 35.47 -14.19
C PRO A 22 -6.25 34.49 -14.39
N PRO A 23 -5.72 34.37 -15.62
CA PRO A 23 -4.56 33.54 -15.91
C PRO A 23 -3.39 33.95 -15.01
N GLN A 24 -2.91 33.03 -14.18
CA GLN A 24 -1.68 33.25 -13.40
C GLN A 24 -0.49 33.00 -14.32
N ASP A 25 0.25 34.06 -14.63
CA ASP A 25 1.53 33.96 -15.34
C ASP A 25 2.49 33.09 -14.53
N ARG A 26 2.99 32.01 -15.16
CA ARG A 26 4.05 31.19 -14.57
C ARG A 26 5.33 32.02 -14.57
N PRO A 27 6.04 32.18 -13.44
CA PRO A 27 7.33 32.84 -13.45
C PRO A 27 8.30 32.07 -14.35
N ALA A 28 8.95 32.79 -15.26
CA ALA A 28 9.99 32.27 -16.12
C ALA A 28 11.18 31.77 -15.26
N GLY A 29 11.58 30.51 -15.46
CA GLY A 29 12.71 29.89 -14.73
C GLY A 29 12.34 28.67 -13.88
N ALA A 30 11.10 28.20 -13.89
CA ALA A 30 10.77 26.88 -13.35
C ALA A 30 11.30 25.80 -14.32
N ASP A 31 12.52 25.32 -14.08
CA ASP A 31 13.00 24.08 -14.70
C ASP A 31 11.90 23.03 -14.57
N ALA A 32 11.57 22.37 -15.69
CA ALA A 32 10.57 21.32 -15.71
C ALA A 32 11.04 20.21 -14.75
N VAL A 33 10.49 20.18 -13.53
CA VAL A 33 10.75 19.11 -12.58
C VAL A 33 10.47 17.80 -13.31
N PRO A 34 11.48 16.94 -13.53
CA PRO A 34 11.26 15.72 -14.29
C PRO A 34 10.17 14.94 -13.58
N ARG A 35 9.17 14.46 -14.34
CA ARG A 35 8.10 13.60 -13.82
C ARG A 35 8.68 12.22 -13.52
N THR A 36 9.54 12.13 -12.50
CA THR A 36 9.98 10.86 -11.94
C THR A 36 8.79 10.29 -11.17
N GLY A 37 8.36 9.09 -11.58
CA GLY A 37 7.23 8.38 -11.00
C GLY A 37 7.53 7.88 -9.58
N SER A 38 7.35 6.58 -9.34
CA SER A 38 7.77 5.92 -8.10
C SER A 38 8.80 4.85 -8.46
N ASP A 39 10.01 4.97 -7.92
CA ASP A 39 11.11 4.02 -8.16
C ASP A 39 10.76 2.64 -7.63
N GLN A 40 10.09 2.61 -6.47
CA GLN A 40 9.56 1.39 -5.88
C GLN A 40 8.58 0.69 -6.83
N ARG A 41 7.62 1.41 -7.42
CA ARG A 41 6.66 0.82 -8.37
C ARG A 41 7.32 0.32 -9.64
N ARG A 42 8.35 1.03 -10.12
CA ARG A 42 9.14 0.58 -11.29
C ARG A 42 9.85 -0.73 -10.98
N ALA A 43 10.56 -0.82 -9.86
CA ALA A 43 11.21 -2.06 -9.43
C ALA A 43 10.19 -3.20 -9.28
N GLN A 44 9.11 -3.00 -8.53
CA GLN A 44 8.07 -4.00 -8.33
C GLN A 44 7.39 -4.46 -9.64
N MET A 45 7.30 -3.59 -10.65
CA MET A 45 6.79 -3.95 -11.97
C MET A 45 7.75 -4.92 -12.67
N TRP A 46 9.04 -4.59 -12.72
CA TRP A 46 10.07 -5.41 -13.36
C TRP A 46 10.22 -6.77 -12.68
N GLU A 47 10.23 -6.82 -11.35
CA GLU A 47 10.32 -8.06 -10.57
C GLU A 47 9.20 -9.06 -10.94
N ARG A 48 7.99 -8.57 -11.22
CA ARG A 48 6.83 -9.39 -11.62
C ARG A 48 6.97 -10.01 -13.00
N VAL A 49 7.84 -9.50 -13.86
CA VAL A 49 8.02 -9.98 -15.24
C VAL A 49 9.45 -10.47 -15.53
N SER A 50 10.20 -10.75 -14.47
CA SER A 50 11.56 -11.32 -14.54
C SER A 50 11.63 -12.52 -15.48
N GLU A 51 12.75 -12.68 -16.19
CA GLU A 51 12.96 -13.80 -17.12
C GLU A 51 12.80 -15.14 -16.39
N ALA A 52 13.37 -15.29 -15.19
CA ALA A 52 13.25 -16.56 -14.48
C ALA A 52 11.81 -16.88 -14.07
N ARG A 53 10.97 -15.89 -13.77
CA ARG A 53 9.53 -16.13 -13.51
C ARG A 53 8.81 -16.55 -14.79
N ARG A 54 9.14 -15.93 -15.93
CA ARG A 54 8.58 -16.30 -17.24
C ARG A 54 8.99 -17.71 -17.64
N GLU A 55 10.27 -18.06 -17.52
CA GLU A 55 10.78 -19.41 -17.77
C GLU A 55 10.13 -20.43 -16.83
N ARG A 56 9.97 -20.10 -15.54
CA ARG A 56 9.27 -20.98 -14.59
C ARG A 56 7.84 -21.31 -15.04
N CYS A 57 7.11 -20.30 -15.52
CA CYS A 57 5.76 -20.50 -16.03
C CYS A 57 5.77 -21.32 -17.32
N ARG A 58 6.76 -21.10 -18.20
CA ARG A 58 6.97 -21.86 -19.45
C ARG A 58 7.22 -23.34 -19.17
N LEU A 59 8.13 -23.65 -18.25
CA LEU A 59 8.41 -25.01 -17.80
C LEU A 59 7.17 -25.66 -17.19
N CYS A 60 6.39 -24.92 -16.41
CA CYS A 60 5.16 -25.44 -15.80
C CYS A 60 4.09 -25.76 -16.83
N ILE A 61 3.84 -24.86 -17.79
CA ILE A 61 2.85 -25.06 -18.85
C ILE A 61 3.24 -26.27 -19.73
N ALA A 62 4.54 -26.49 -19.92
CA ALA A 62 5.08 -27.66 -20.61
C ALA A 62 5.09 -28.95 -19.76
N GLY A 63 4.64 -28.92 -18.50
CA GLY A 63 4.65 -30.09 -17.60
C GLY A 63 6.03 -30.48 -17.07
N ARG A 64 7.04 -29.61 -17.17
CA ARG A 64 8.45 -29.87 -16.81
C ARG A 64 8.93 -29.15 -15.55
N CYS A 65 8.02 -28.62 -14.73
CA CYS A 65 8.37 -27.85 -13.54
C CYS A 65 8.75 -28.68 -12.30
N GLY A 66 8.40 -29.97 -12.26
CA GLY A 66 8.71 -30.87 -11.13
C GLY A 66 7.98 -30.56 -9.82
N VAL A 67 6.92 -29.74 -9.85
CA VAL A 67 6.07 -29.49 -8.68
C VAL A 67 4.97 -30.55 -8.61
N GLU A 68 4.80 -31.12 -7.41
CA GLU A 68 3.80 -32.14 -7.09
C GLU A 68 2.87 -31.65 -5.97
N GLY A 69 1.65 -32.19 -5.90
CA GLY A 69 0.71 -31.94 -4.80
C GLY A 69 0.01 -30.57 -4.79
N GLU A 70 0.36 -29.66 -5.71
CA GLU A 70 -0.36 -28.40 -5.92
C GLU A 70 -1.42 -28.56 -7.03
N GLU A 71 -2.66 -28.18 -6.75
CA GLU A 71 -3.71 -28.15 -7.78
C GLU A 71 -3.38 -27.12 -8.86
N GLN A 72 -3.47 -27.55 -10.12
CA GLN A 72 -3.13 -26.71 -11.26
C GLN A 72 -4.29 -25.83 -11.69
N MET A 73 -3.99 -24.56 -11.91
CA MET A 73 -4.91 -23.64 -12.59
C MET A 73 -5.11 -24.06 -14.04
N VAL A 74 -6.30 -23.84 -14.58
CA VAL A 74 -6.69 -24.20 -15.95
C VAL A 74 -6.73 -22.98 -16.88
N CYS A 75 -6.27 -23.14 -18.12
CA CYS A 75 -6.37 -22.08 -19.11
C CYS A 75 -7.83 -21.91 -19.59
N LEU A 76 -8.32 -20.67 -19.62
CA LEU A 76 -9.65 -20.30 -20.12
C LEU A 76 -9.69 -20.10 -21.65
N GLY A 77 -8.56 -20.27 -22.33
CA GLY A 77 -8.48 -20.12 -23.78
C GLY A 77 -9.28 -21.20 -24.51
N VAL A 78 -9.81 -20.84 -25.68
CA VAL A 78 -10.44 -21.78 -26.62
C VAL A 78 -9.60 -21.79 -27.89
N ILE A 79 -9.24 -22.97 -28.37
CA ILE A 79 -8.41 -23.21 -29.55
C ILE A 79 -9.19 -24.14 -30.47
N GLY A 80 -9.58 -23.66 -31.65
CA GLY A 80 -10.35 -24.46 -32.62
C GLY A 80 -11.68 -24.99 -32.08
N GLY A 81 -12.35 -24.23 -31.20
CA GLY A 81 -13.59 -24.65 -30.53
C GLY A 81 -13.40 -25.55 -29.30
N GLN A 82 -12.18 -26.03 -29.03
CA GLN A 82 -11.87 -26.84 -27.85
C GLN A 82 -11.20 -26.03 -26.74
N ARG A 83 -11.37 -26.44 -25.48
CA ARG A 83 -10.71 -25.79 -24.34
C ARG A 83 -9.20 -26.05 -24.39
N CYS A 84 -8.42 -25.00 -24.11
CA CYS A 84 -6.97 -25.10 -23.98
C CYS A 84 -6.60 -26.08 -22.85
N THR A 85 -5.66 -26.96 -23.13
CA THR A 85 -5.19 -27.99 -22.20
C THR A 85 -4.09 -27.47 -21.25
N ALA A 86 -3.59 -26.25 -21.46
CA ALA A 86 -2.53 -25.69 -20.63
C ALA A 86 -2.94 -25.64 -19.14
N ARG A 87 -1.95 -25.92 -18.29
CA ARG A 87 -2.05 -25.98 -16.83
C ARG A 87 -0.90 -25.21 -16.19
N LEU A 88 -1.13 -24.61 -15.02
CA LEU A 88 -0.12 -23.81 -14.33
C LEU A 88 -0.29 -23.91 -12.81
N HIS A 89 0.77 -24.23 -12.08
CA HIS A 89 0.80 -24.10 -10.62
C HIS A 89 0.80 -22.62 -10.25
N GLY A 90 -0.27 -22.18 -9.58
CA GLY A 90 -0.49 -20.78 -9.23
C GLY A 90 0.49 -20.26 -8.18
N VAL A 91 0.76 -21.04 -7.13
CA VAL A 91 1.60 -20.64 -6.01
C VAL A 91 3.06 -20.95 -6.29
N SER A 92 3.42 -22.18 -6.67
CA SER A 92 4.83 -22.56 -6.82
C SER A 92 5.47 -21.99 -8.10
N CYS A 93 4.75 -22.04 -9.23
CA CYS A 93 5.30 -21.65 -10.54
C CYS A 93 4.98 -20.20 -10.90
N ALA A 94 3.73 -19.78 -10.77
CA ALA A 94 3.36 -18.40 -11.04
C ALA A 94 3.63 -17.45 -9.86
N GLN A 95 3.92 -17.96 -8.65
CA GLN A 95 4.15 -17.15 -7.45
C GLN A 95 3.02 -16.18 -7.12
N LEU A 96 1.78 -16.61 -7.34
CA LEU A 96 0.60 -15.89 -6.91
C LEU A 96 0.39 -16.08 -5.40
N THR A 97 -0.30 -15.12 -4.79
CA THR A 97 -0.82 -15.35 -3.44
C THR A 97 -1.86 -16.47 -3.49
N ARG A 98 -2.03 -17.22 -2.40
CA ARG A 98 -2.98 -18.35 -2.34
C ARG A 98 -4.38 -17.95 -2.78
N GLY A 99 -4.84 -16.76 -2.37
CA GLY A 99 -6.14 -16.25 -2.78
C GLY A 99 -6.27 -15.91 -4.27
N LEU A 100 -5.19 -15.48 -4.94
CA LEU A 100 -5.17 -15.31 -6.40
C LEU A 100 -5.09 -16.64 -7.13
N ALA A 101 -4.29 -17.58 -6.63
CA ALA A 101 -4.19 -18.93 -7.17
C ALA A 101 -5.50 -19.72 -7.04
N ALA A 102 -6.25 -19.52 -5.94
CA ALA A 102 -7.53 -20.17 -5.67
C ALA A 102 -8.62 -19.87 -6.71
N LEU A 103 -8.48 -18.80 -7.51
CA LEU A 103 -9.35 -18.57 -8.66
C LEU A 103 -9.26 -19.71 -9.69
N GLY A 104 -8.19 -20.50 -9.67
CA GLY A 104 -8.09 -21.76 -10.42
C GLY A 104 -7.96 -21.59 -11.93
N CYS A 105 -7.86 -20.37 -12.45
CA CYS A 105 -7.93 -20.10 -13.88
C CYS A 105 -6.92 -19.05 -14.36
N PHE A 106 -6.42 -19.22 -15.59
CA PHE A 106 -5.51 -18.27 -16.23
C PHE A 106 -5.72 -18.20 -17.75
N LEU A 107 -4.93 -17.39 -18.44
CA LEU A 107 -4.80 -17.43 -19.90
C LEU A 107 -3.32 -17.60 -20.23
N CYS A 108 -2.96 -18.66 -20.98
CA CYS A 108 -1.57 -18.94 -21.33
C CYS A 108 -1.06 -18.01 -22.46
N PRO A 109 0.27 -17.87 -22.63
CA PRO A 109 0.85 -17.02 -23.67
C PRO A 109 0.35 -17.37 -25.07
N ASP A 110 0.26 -18.66 -25.43
CA ASP A 110 -0.23 -19.07 -26.75
C ASP A 110 -1.68 -18.65 -27.01
N CYS A 111 -2.52 -18.62 -25.98
CA CYS A 111 -3.90 -18.14 -26.11
C CYS A 111 -3.98 -16.61 -26.19
N TYR A 112 -3.00 -15.87 -25.67
CA TYR A 112 -2.86 -14.44 -25.96
C TYR A 112 -2.44 -14.22 -27.41
N LEU A 113 -1.44 -14.95 -27.89
CA LEU A 113 -0.93 -14.85 -29.25
C LEU A 113 -2.02 -15.12 -30.29
N ARG A 114 -2.77 -16.23 -30.14
CA ARG A 114 -3.88 -16.58 -31.04
C ARG A 114 -5.02 -15.55 -31.02
N LYS A 115 -5.23 -14.84 -29.91
CA LYS A 115 -6.22 -13.74 -29.83
C LYS A 115 -5.74 -12.49 -30.54
N GLN A 116 -4.45 -12.19 -30.44
CA GLN A 116 -3.85 -11.00 -31.07
C GLN A 116 -3.69 -11.19 -32.59
N ALA A 117 -3.35 -12.41 -33.04
CA ALA A 117 -3.22 -12.75 -34.45
C ALA A 117 -4.01 -14.03 -34.79
N PRO A 118 -5.33 -13.92 -34.99
CA PRO A 118 -6.16 -15.06 -35.43
C PRO A 118 -5.65 -15.61 -36.77
N GLY A 119 -5.37 -16.91 -36.84
CA GLY A 119 -4.94 -17.59 -38.07
C GLY A 119 -3.43 -17.65 -38.31
N THR A 120 -2.60 -17.07 -37.44
CA THR A 120 -1.14 -17.29 -37.46
C THR A 120 -0.79 -18.56 -36.69
N ASP A 121 0.19 -19.33 -37.18
CA ASP A 121 0.70 -20.49 -36.47
C ASP A 121 1.35 -20.04 -35.13
N PRO A 122 0.81 -20.47 -33.97
CA PRO A 122 1.36 -20.12 -32.66
C PRO A 122 2.75 -20.72 -32.38
N HIS A 123 3.26 -21.62 -33.23
CA HIS A 123 4.54 -22.29 -32.99
C HIS A 123 5.76 -21.40 -33.28
N GLU A 124 5.65 -20.37 -34.13
CA GLU A 124 6.73 -19.41 -34.43
C GLU A 124 6.24 -17.95 -34.54
N PRO A 125 5.68 -17.37 -33.47
CA PRO A 125 5.40 -15.94 -33.42
C PRO A 125 6.70 -15.13 -33.46
N PRO A 126 6.68 -13.88 -33.95
CA PRO A 126 7.79 -12.95 -33.74
C PRO A 126 8.16 -12.87 -32.25
N GLU A 127 9.45 -12.85 -31.95
CA GLU A 127 9.97 -12.92 -30.57
C GLU A 127 9.39 -11.82 -29.67
N GLU A 128 9.24 -10.60 -30.19
CA GLU A 128 8.63 -9.48 -29.48
C GLU A 128 7.19 -9.77 -29.05
N MET A 129 6.41 -10.43 -29.92
CA MET A 129 5.03 -10.79 -29.65
C MET A 129 4.94 -11.85 -28.56
N ARG A 130 5.83 -12.85 -28.62
CA ARG A 130 5.98 -13.88 -27.58
C ARG A 130 6.34 -13.25 -26.25
N GLN A 131 7.32 -12.35 -26.22
CA GLN A 131 7.77 -11.67 -25.02
C GLN A 131 6.62 -10.88 -24.36
N VAL A 132 5.84 -10.12 -25.14
CA VAL A 132 4.69 -9.36 -24.63
C VAL A 132 3.61 -10.30 -24.05
N ALA A 133 3.31 -11.41 -24.71
CA ALA A 133 2.34 -12.40 -24.21
C ALA A 133 2.80 -13.03 -22.88
N GLU A 134 4.08 -13.38 -22.78
CA GLU A 134 4.69 -13.96 -21.59
C GLU A 134 4.82 -12.97 -20.42
N GLN A 135 4.97 -11.67 -20.69
CA GLN A 135 4.92 -10.63 -19.66
C GLN A 135 3.48 -10.34 -19.22
N THR A 136 2.53 -10.36 -20.16
CA THR A 136 1.11 -10.03 -19.91
C THR A 136 0.46 -11.03 -18.96
N MET A 137 0.76 -12.33 -19.10
CA MET A 137 0.19 -13.38 -18.24
C MET A 137 0.46 -13.15 -16.74
N PRO A 138 1.72 -13.10 -16.24
CA PRO A 138 2.01 -12.89 -14.82
C PRO A 138 1.55 -11.53 -14.31
N LEU A 139 1.54 -10.49 -15.16
CA LEU A 139 0.97 -9.20 -14.80
C LEU A 139 -0.52 -9.30 -14.55
N ARG A 140 -1.29 -9.89 -15.48
CA ARG A 140 -2.74 -10.08 -15.32
C ARG A 140 -3.06 -10.93 -14.09
N LEU A 141 -2.33 -12.01 -13.87
CA LEU A 141 -2.53 -12.88 -12.72
C LEU A 141 -2.24 -12.18 -11.38
N SER A 142 -1.34 -11.21 -11.37
CA SER A 142 -1.02 -10.39 -10.20
C SER A 142 -1.78 -9.06 -10.13
N GLN A 143 -2.83 -8.87 -10.92
CA GLN A 143 -3.70 -7.69 -10.88
C GLN A 143 -4.64 -7.70 -9.66
N GLY A 144 -4.63 -6.57 -8.94
CA GLY A 144 -5.41 -6.36 -7.74
C GLY A 144 -4.50 -5.98 -6.57
N ALA A 145 -5.08 -5.40 -5.51
CA ALA A 145 -4.36 -5.25 -4.25
C ALA A 145 -4.23 -6.64 -3.59
N GLU A 146 -3.17 -6.89 -2.83
CA GLU A 146 -3.00 -8.19 -2.13
C GLU A 146 -4.17 -8.50 -1.20
N ALA A 147 -4.70 -7.47 -0.53
CA ALA A 147 -5.91 -7.59 0.29
C ALA A 147 -7.13 -8.10 -0.50
N THR A 148 -7.17 -7.87 -1.83
CA THR A 148 -8.22 -8.42 -2.69
C THR A 148 -8.05 -9.92 -2.89
N GLY A 149 -6.82 -10.44 -2.89
CA GLY A 149 -6.54 -11.88 -2.94
C GLY A 149 -7.12 -12.61 -1.74
N SER A 150 -6.90 -12.10 -0.51
CA SER A 150 -7.52 -12.69 0.69
C SER A 150 -9.05 -12.69 0.62
N SER A 151 -9.65 -11.64 0.03
CA SER A 151 -11.10 -11.59 -0.16
C SER A 151 -11.61 -12.64 -1.15
N TYR A 152 -10.85 -13.00 -2.19
CA TYR A 152 -11.23 -14.11 -3.09
C TYR A 152 -11.27 -15.44 -2.35
N SER A 153 -10.25 -15.72 -1.54
CA SER A 153 -10.22 -16.93 -0.72
C SER A 153 -11.33 -16.94 0.34
N ASP A 154 -11.69 -15.79 0.89
CA ASP A 154 -12.78 -15.66 1.86
C ASP A 154 -14.12 -15.94 1.19
N PHE A 155 -14.37 -15.38 0.01
CA PHE A 155 -15.58 -15.65 -0.78
C PHE A 155 -15.71 -17.15 -1.12
N GLU A 156 -14.66 -17.78 -1.67
CA GLU A 156 -14.66 -19.22 -1.97
C GLU A 156 -14.84 -20.09 -0.71
N ARG A 157 -14.38 -19.62 0.45
CA ARG A 157 -14.65 -20.29 1.72
C ARG A 157 -16.13 -20.14 2.12
N LEU A 158 -16.69 -18.94 2.04
CA LEU A 158 -18.09 -18.69 2.36
C LEU A 158 -19.03 -19.48 1.45
N GLU A 159 -18.74 -19.60 0.16
CA GLU A 159 -19.52 -20.46 -0.74
C GLU A 159 -19.46 -21.93 -0.32
N ARG A 160 -18.29 -22.43 0.07
CA ARG A 160 -18.14 -23.79 0.60
C ARG A 160 -18.89 -23.99 1.91
N ASP A 161 -18.75 -23.06 2.85
CA ASP A 161 -19.44 -23.10 4.14
C ASP A 161 -20.96 -23.10 3.95
N TYR A 162 -21.47 -22.31 3.00
CA TYR A 162 -22.87 -22.33 2.59
C TYR A 162 -23.29 -23.69 2.04
N MET A 163 -22.55 -24.25 1.07
CA MET A 163 -22.85 -25.56 0.50
C MET A 163 -22.82 -26.68 1.56
N VAL A 164 -21.89 -26.61 2.53
CA VAL A 164 -21.83 -27.53 3.66
C VAL A 164 -23.04 -27.36 4.59
N SER A 165 -23.45 -26.11 4.86
CA SER A 165 -24.61 -25.82 5.72
C SER A 165 -25.92 -26.39 5.19
N LEU A 166 -26.02 -26.62 3.87
CA LEU A 166 -27.15 -27.26 3.22
C LEU A 166 -27.11 -28.80 3.27
N GLY A 167 -26.18 -29.41 4.02
CA GLY A 167 -26.11 -30.87 4.19
C GLY A 167 -25.20 -31.59 3.20
N GLY A 168 -24.32 -30.88 2.49
CA GLY A 168 -23.24 -31.48 1.71
C GLY A 168 -23.69 -32.39 0.56
N PHE A 169 -24.82 -32.08 -0.07
CA PHE A 169 -25.33 -32.81 -1.23
C PHE A 169 -24.24 -33.02 -2.29
N VAL A 170 -24.20 -34.19 -2.94
CA VAL A 170 -23.31 -34.46 -4.07
C VAL A 170 -23.80 -33.65 -5.27
N GLY A 171 -22.96 -32.75 -5.79
CA GLY A 171 -23.26 -31.89 -6.94
C GLY A 171 -24.16 -30.68 -6.68
N PRO A 172 -24.02 -29.90 -5.58
CA PRO A 172 -24.81 -28.71 -5.39
C PRO A 172 -24.36 -27.62 -6.37
N VAL A 173 -25.32 -26.88 -6.92
CA VAL A 173 -25.06 -25.69 -7.73
C VAL A 173 -24.36 -24.66 -6.86
N ARG A 174 -23.23 -24.12 -7.31
CA ARG A 174 -22.51 -23.10 -6.54
C ARG A 174 -23.26 -21.77 -6.59
N PRO A 175 -23.20 -20.93 -5.54
CA PRO A 175 -23.74 -19.58 -5.60
C PRO A 175 -23.18 -18.76 -6.77
N SER A 176 -21.93 -19.00 -7.18
CA SER A 176 -21.31 -18.33 -8.33
C SER A 176 -21.90 -18.70 -9.69
N ASP A 177 -22.67 -19.78 -9.77
CA ASP A 177 -23.09 -20.41 -11.03
C ASP A 177 -24.58 -20.16 -11.37
N ASP A 178 -25.41 -19.76 -10.39
CA ASP A 178 -26.85 -19.56 -10.56
C ASP A 178 -27.38 -18.39 -9.72
N SER A 179 -28.29 -17.58 -10.29
CA SER A 179 -28.80 -16.37 -9.65
C SER A 179 -29.67 -16.63 -8.42
N ASP A 180 -30.52 -17.66 -8.45
CA ASP A 180 -31.42 -17.97 -7.34
C ASP A 180 -30.64 -18.54 -6.16
N VAL A 181 -29.68 -19.43 -6.44
CA VAL A 181 -28.75 -19.94 -5.43
C VAL A 181 -27.89 -18.82 -4.84
N PHE A 182 -27.47 -17.85 -5.67
CA PHE A 182 -26.74 -16.68 -5.17
C PHE A 182 -27.59 -15.83 -4.21
N MET A 183 -28.86 -15.59 -4.53
CA MET A 183 -29.78 -14.88 -3.62
C MET A 183 -29.98 -15.63 -2.30
N MET A 184 -30.10 -16.96 -2.35
CA MET A 184 -30.15 -17.80 -1.14
C MET A 184 -28.86 -17.70 -0.31
N PHE A 185 -27.70 -17.67 -0.97
CA PHE A 185 -26.41 -17.46 -0.31
C PHE A 185 -26.32 -16.10 0.38
N LEU A 186 -26.81 -15.01 -0.23
CA LEU A 186 -26.86 -13.69 0.40
C LEU A 186 -27.76 -13.69 1.64
N SER A 187 -28.93 -14.33 1.55
CA SER A 187 -29.83 -14.50 2.70
C SER A 187 -29.17 -15.31 3.82
N TRP A 188 -28.47 -16.40 3.49
CA TRP A 188 -27.73 -17.20 4.45
C TRP A 188 -26.60 -16.41 5.10
N LEU A 189 -25.87 -15.59 4.34
CA LEU A 189 -24.77 -14.78 4.87
C LEU A 189 -25.26 -13.83 5.97
N VAL A 190 -26.42 -13.20 5.77
CA VAL A 190 -27.02 -12.26 6.73
C VAL A 190 -27.68 -13.02 7.88
N LEU A 191 -28.60 -13.94 7.59
CA LEU A 191 -29.51 -14.52 8.57
C LEU A 191 -28.94 -15.77 9.27
N GLY A 192 -28.16 -16.58 8.55
CA GLY A 192 -27.62 -17.86 9.04
C GLY A 192 -26.20 -17.74 9.58
N ALA A 193 -25.32 -17.04 8.86
CA ALA A 193 -23.93 -16.88 9.24
C ALA A 193 -23.65 -15.66 10.14
N HIS A 194 -24.66 -14.80 10.38
CA HIS A 194 -24.56 -13.56 11.16
C HIS A 194 -23.41 -12.65 10.67
N ARG A 195 -23.34 -12.45 9.34
CA ARG A 195 -22.27 -11.70 8.67
C ARG A 195 -22.79 -10.48 7.92
N ALA A 196 -23.85 -9.84 8.42
CA ALA A 196 -24.52 -8.74 7.72
C ALA A 196 -23.57 -7.57 7.44
N LEU A 197 -22.72 -7.16 8.40
CA LEU A 197 -21.69 -6.13 8.20
C LEU A 197 -20.65 -6.42 7.10
N SER A 198 -20.57 -7.66 6.60
CA SER A 198 -19.66 -8.04 5.51
C SER A 198 -20.34 -8.17 4.14
N LEU A 199 -21.67 -8.04 4.08
CA LEU A 199 -22.49 -8.27 2.89
C LEU A 199 -22.02 -7.45 1.69
N GLU A 200 -21.90 -6.12 1.84
CA GLU A 200 -21.46 -5.22 0.76
C GLU A 200 -20.08 -5.63 0.21
N SER A 201 -19.15 -5.92 1.12
CA SER A 201 -17.79 -6.30 0.74
C SER A 201 -17.76 -7.64 0.00
N THR A 202 -18.55 -8.60 0.45
CA THR A 202 -18.67 -9.94 -0.14
C THR A 202 -19.35 -9.86 -1.51
N PHE A 203 -20.44 -9.11 -1.63
CA PHE A 203 -21.16 -8.88 -2.89
C PHE A 203 -20.26 -8.28 -3.96
N ARG A 204 -19.49 -7.23 -3.63
CA ARG A 204 -18.53 -6.64 -4.57
C ARG A 204 -17.45 -7.62 -5.01
N ILE A 205 -16.96 -8.45 -4.09
CA ILE A 205 -15.91 -9.43 -4.37
C ILE A 205 -16.43 -10.57 -5.24
N ALA A 206 -17.65 -11.07 -4.98
CA ALA A 206 -18.32 -12.09 -5.77
C ALA A 206 -18.35 -11.72 -7.26
N GLY A 207 -18.78 -10.50 -7.58
CA GLY A 207 -18.83 -10.02 -8.98
C GLY A 207 -17.44 -9.96 -9.64
N ILE A 208 -16.38 -9.68 -8.88
CA ILE A 208 -15.00 -9.71 -9.39
C ILE A 208 -14.55 -11.16 -9.62
N VAL A 209 -14.83 -12.08 -8.70
CA VAL A 209 -14.51 -13.52 -8.82
C VAL A 209 -15.19 -14.12 -10.04
N MET A 210 -16.51 -13.92 -10.21
CA MET A 210 -17.27 -14.38 -11.36
C MET A 210 -16.66 -13.87 -12.67
N THR A 211 -16.38 -12.56 -12.75
CA THR A 211 -15.77 -11.95 -13.95
C THR A 211 -14.37 -12.53 -14.24
N LYS A 212 -13.52 -12.69 -13.21
CA LYS A 212 -12.15 -13.21 -13.38
C LYS A 212 -12.12 -14.67 -13.80
N THR A 213 -13.09 -15.45 -13.34
CA THR A 213 -13.22 -16.88 -13.66
C THR A 213 -13.99 -17.14 -14.97
N GLY A 214 -14.42 -16.09 -15.68
CA GLY A 214 -15.12 -16.20 -16.96
C GLY A 214 -16.60 -16.56 -16.84
N ARG A 215 -17.18 -16.45 -15.63
CA ARG A 215 -18.61 -16.63 -15.37
C ARG A 215 -19.39 -15.35 -15.63
N GLU A 216 -20.71 -15.48 -15.77
CA GLU A 216 -21.60 -14.33 -15.76
C GLU A 216 -21.48 -13.61 -14.41
N ASN A 217 -21.40 -12.28 -14.44
CA ASN A 217 -21.39 -11.48 -13.23
C ASN A 217 -22.82 -11.29 -12.72
N LEU A 218 -23.29 -12.23 -11.89
CA LEU A 218 -24.65 -12.25 -11.34
C LEU A 218 -24.97 -10.99 -10.52
N THR A 219 -23.97 -10.33 -9.93
CA THR A 219 -24.15 -9.10 -9.15
C THR A 219 -24.57 -7.89 -10.02
N LYS A 220 -24.56 -8.04 -11.35
CA LYS A 220 -25.07 -7.03 -12.28
C LYS A 220 -26.55 -7.18 -12.61
N ARG A 221 -27.15 -8.35 -12.37
CA ARG A 221 -28.56 -8.64 -12.65
C ARG A 221 -29.49 -7.81 -11.75
N GLY A 222 -30.67 -7.45 -12.28
CA GLY A 222 -31.62 -6.57 -11.60
C GLY A 222 -32.26 -7.19 -10.37
N ASP A 223 -32.67 -8.45 -10.48
CA ASP A 223 -33.24 -9.28 -9.41
C ASP A 223 -32.28 -9.45 -8.22
N VAL A 224 -31.04 -9.86 -8.49
CA VAL A 224 -29.99 -10.04 -7.47
C VAL A 224 -29.66 -8.73 -6.77
N LYS A 225 -29.62 -7.61 -7.51
CA LYS A 225 -29.37 -6.28 -6.92
C LYS A 225 -30.51 -5.83 -6.01
N ALA A 226 -31.76 -6.06 -6.41
CA ALA A 226 -32.91 -5.74 -5.58
C ALA A 226 -32.85 -6.52 -4.27
N HIS A 227 -32.65 -7.85 -4.35
CA HIS A 227 -32.51 -8.71 -3.16
C HIS A 227 -31.35 -8.29 -2.25
N TYR A 228 -30.21 -7.94 -2.84
CA TYR A 228 -29.07 -7.39 -2.09
C TYR A 228 -29.43 -6.07 -1.38
N SER A 229 -30.09 -5.14 -2.08
CA SER A 229 -30.48 -3.84 -1.52
C SER A 229 -31.45 -4.02 -0.35
N ASP A 230 -32.44 -4.90 -0.50
CA ASP A 230 -33.40 -5.20 0.55
C ASP A 230 -32.70 -5.74 1.81
N HIS A 231 -31.70 -6.62 1.65
CA HIS A 231 -30.90 -7.09 2.79
C HIS A 231 -30.07 -5.98 3.43
N VAL A 232 -29.42 -5.13 2.63
CA VAL A 232 -28.65 -3.97 3.13
C VAL A 232 -29.54 -3.04 3.98
N ASP A 233 -30.76 -2.79 3.52
CA ASP A 233 -31.69 -1.91 4.23
C ASP A 233 -32.34 -2.59 5.45
N ALA A 234 -32.54 -3.91 5.40
CA ALA A 234 -33.29 -4.65 6.43
C ALA A 234 -32.45 -5.25 7.57
N HIS A 235 -31.15 -5.51 7.38
CA HIS A 235 -30.38 -6.32 8.34
C HIS A 235 -30.15 -5.63 9.71
N GLY A 236 -30.29 -4.31 9.80
CA GLY A 236 -30.33 -3.55 11.06
C GLY A 236 -29.04 -3.58 11.91
N GLU A 237 -27.92 -4.07 11.37
CA GLU A 237 -26.62 -4.08 12.06
C GLU A 237 -25.81 -2.83 11.72
N GLU A 238 -25.24 -2.17 12.72
CA GLU A 238 -24.39 -1.00 12.54
C GLU A 238 -22.94 -1.27 12.96
N SER A 239 -21.98 -0.82 12.16
CA SER A 239 -20.57 -0.92 12.52
C SER A 239 -20.21 0.07 13.63
N HIS A 240 -19.58 -0.39 14.71
CA HIS A 240 -19.06 0.52 15.73
C HIS A 240 -17.78 1.23 15.28
N PRO A 241 -17.71 2.58 15.34
CA PRO A 241 -16.49 3.30 15.04
C PRO A 241 -15.42 3.05 16.11
N ARG A 242 -14.14 3.16 15.73
CA ARG A 242 -13.04 3.17 16.69
C ARG A 242 -13.08 4.46 17.51
N THR A 243 -12.83 4.36 18.82
CA THR A 243 -12.78 5.51 19.73
C THR A 243 -11.64 6.44 19.35
N ALA A 244 -11.94 7.74 19.29
CA ALA A 244 -10.98 8.80 19.01
C ALA A 244 -10.17 9.11 20.26
N VAL A 245 -8.86 9.32 20.12
CA VAL A 245 -8.04 9.82 21.25
C VAL A 245 -8.29 11.31 21.46
N THR A 246 -8.09 11.79 22.69
CA THR A 246 -8.22 13.21 23.06
C THR A 246 -6.87 13.91 23.04
N ARG A 247 -6.85 15.25 23.10
CA ARG A 247 -5.60 16.03 23.21
C ARG A 247 -4.82 15.68 24.48
N ARG A 248 -5.54 15.51 25.60
CA ARG A 248 -4.97 15.08 26.88
C ARG A 248 -4.30 13.71 26.77
N MET A 249 -4.96 12.73 26.14
CA MET A 249 -4.36 11.41 25.90
C MET A 249 -3.12 11.50 25.00
N VAL A 250 -3.16 12.28 23.92
CA VAL A 250 -1.99 12.46 23.03
C VAL A 250 -0.81 13.03 23.80
N ARG A 251 -1.02 14.03 24.66
CA ARG A 251 0.04 14.57 25.52
C ARG A 251 0.69 13.48 26.37
N LEU A 252 -0.14 12.71 27.09
CA LEU A 252 0.31 11.64 27.99
C LEU A 252 1.03 10.51 27.25
N LEU A 253 0.55 10.16 26.05
CA LEU A 253 1.19 9.19 25.17
C LEU A 253 2.62 9.61 24.85
N LEU A 254 2.80 10.87 24.45
CA LEU A 254 4.10 11.39 24.03
C LEU A 254 5.05 11.70 25.20
N SER A 255 4.55 12.18 26.34
CA SER A 255 5.41 12.53 27.49
C SER A 255 5.86 11.32 28.30
N ASP A 256 4.93 10.41 28.63
CA ASP A 256 5.16 9.45 29.71
C ASP A 256 4.89 8.00 29.29
N ILE A 257 3.77 7.73 28.63
CA ILE A 257 3.25 6.36 28.51
C ILE A 257 4.09 5.53 27.55
N VAL A 258 4.45 6.08 26.38
CA VAL A 258 5.32 5.35 25.45
C VAL A 258 6.67 5.02 26.09
N ALA A 259 7.19 5.89 26.97
CA ALA A 259 8.44 5.63 27.68
C ALA A 259 8.36 4.44 28.65
N ARG A 260 7.19 4.13 29.20
CA ARG A 260 6.95 2.96 30.07
C ARG A 260 6.91 1.65 29.30
N HIS A 261 6.39 1.67 28.07
CA HIS A 261 6.24 0.46 27.24
C HIS A 261 7.41 0.20 26.28
N CYS A 262 8.24 1.21 26.01
CA CYS A 262 9.36 1.12 25.07
C CYS A 262 10.71 1.33 25.75
N GLU A 263 11.44 0.24 25.94
CA GLU A 263 12.72 0.22 26.66
C GLU A 263 13.83 1.02 25.99
N THR A 264 14.08 0.80 24.70
CA THR A 264 15.22 1.41 24.00
C THR A 264 14.88 2.82 23.52
N PRO A 265 15.83 3.79 23.54
CA PRO A 265 15.60 5.13 23.02
C PRO A 265 15.07 5.16 21.59
N LEU A 266 15.63 4.32 20.70
CA LEU A 266 15.18 4.21 19.31
C LEU A 266 13.71 3.77 19.21
N VAL A 267 13.32 2.68 19.88
CA VAL A 267 11.92 2.19 19.82
C VAL A 267 10.96 3.19 20.45
N ARG A 268 11.34 3.84 21.55
CA ARG A 268 10.54 4.87 22.20
C ARG A 268 10.30 6.06 21.26
N CYS A 269 11.38 6.64 20.74
CA CYS A 269 11.31 7.77 19.82
C CYS A 269 10.54 7.41 18.54
N ARG A 270 10.78 6.22 17.97
CA ARG A 270 10.05 5.71 16.80
C ARG A 270 8.55 5.60 17.06
N THR A 271 8.13 5.08 18.22
CA THR A 271 6.72 4.96 18.61
C THR A 271 6.09 6.34 18.85
N GLN A 272 6.79 7.25 19.54
CA GLN A 272 6.35 8.64 19.73
C GLN A 272 6.18 9.36 18.39
N LEU A 273 7.16 9.26 17.50
CA LEU A 273 7.10 9.87 16.16
C LEU A 273 5.98 9.25 15.33
N MET A 274 5.77 7.93 15.39
CA MET A 274 4.66 7.29 14.68
C MET A 274 3.31 7.87 15.10
N LEU A 275 3.06 7.99 16.41
CA LEU A 275 1.84 8.60 16.96
C LEU A 275 1.74 10.07 16.55
N ALA A 276 2.83 10.83 16.65
CA ALA A 276 2.87 12.23 16.25
C ALA A 276 2.57 12.41 14.76
N LEU A 277 3.06 11.54 13.88
CA LEU A 277 2.77 11.58 12.44
C LEU A 277 1.30 11.25 12.12
N GLU A 278 0.68 10.28 12.80
CA GLU A 278 -0.75 10.00 12.64
C GLU A 278 -1.63 11.19 13.05
N VAL A 279 -1.25 11.85 14.15
CA VAL A 279 -2.00 12.97 14.72
C VAL A 279 -1.78 14.26 13.91
N MET A 280 -0.52 14.62 13.64
CA MET A 280 -0.17 15.91 13.04
C MET A 280 -0.30 15.90 11.52
N LEU A 281 -0.01 14.79 10.84
CA LEU A 281 -0.09 14.69 9.37
C LEU A 281 -1.33 13.93 8.89
N GLY A 282 -2.19 13.45 9.80
CA GLY A 282 -3.40 12.71 9.45
C GLY A 282 -3.15 11.36 8.76
N LEU A 283 -1.95 10.80 8.95
CA LEU A 283 -1.53 9.56 8.30
C LEU A 283 -2.23 8.34 8.92
N ARG A 284 -2.42 7.30 8.10
CA ARG A 284 -2.75 5.96 8.58
C ARG A 284 -1.46 5.31 9.10
N VAL A 285 -1.52 4.42 10.10
CA VAL A 285 -0.35 3.62 10.52
C VAL A 285 0.40 2.98 9.34
N GLY A 286 -0.31 2.44 8.36
CA GLY A 286 0.32 1.87 7.16
C GLY A 286 1.04 2.90 6.28
N GLU A 287 0.58 4.16 6.27
CA GLU A 287 1.23 5.27 5.57
C GLU A 287 2.45 5.79 6.34
N THR A 288 2.47 5.64 7.67
CA THR A 288 3.64 6.00 8.48
C THR A 288 4.76 4.96 8.39
N LEU A 289 4.41 3.66 8.32
CA LEU A 289 5.37 2.56 8.52
C LEU A 289 5.85 1.85 7.24
N SER A 290 4.94 1.59 6.30
CA SER A 290 5.16 0.59 5.25
C SER A 290 5.90 1.10 4.00
N GLY A 291 6.80 2.09 4.14
CA GLY A 291 7.54 2.65 3.01
C GLY A 291 8.39 1.56 2.34
N GLY A 292 8.32 1.40 1.03
CA GLY A 292 9.01 0.30 0.34
C GLY A 292 8.23 -1.01 0.23
N ASP A 293 7.30 -1.32 1.14
CA ASP A 293 6.36 -2.46 1.00
C ASP A 293 5.08 -2.03 0.28
N PHE A 294 4.48 -0.92 0.72
CA PHE A 294 3.20 -0.40 0.23
C PHE A 294 3.16 1.13 0.37
N HIS A 295 2.00 1.75 0.65
CA HIS A 295 1.77 3.21 0.68
C HIS A 295 2.48 4.00 1.80
N GLY A 296 3.64 3.57 2.31
CA GLY A 296 4.29 4.23 3.44
C GLY A 296 5.26 5.34 3.06
N LEU A 297 5.58 6.21 4.03
CA LEU A 297 6.57 7.28 3.91
C LEU A 297 7.97 6.70 3.66
N LEU A 298 8.61 7.22 2.62
CA LEU A 298 10.04 7.07 2.39
C LEU A 298 10.76 8.20 3.14
N ALA A 299 11.98 7.93 3.62
CA ALA A 299 12.74 8.89 4.41
C ALA A 299 13.00 10.19 3.63
N ASN A 300 13.29 10.07 2.33
CA ASN A 300 13.56 11.18 1.41
C ASN A 300 12.35 12.11 1.21
N HIS A 301 11.16 11.68 1.63
CA HIS A 301 9.90 12.38 1.40
C HIS A 301 9.30 12.95 2.69
N LEU A 302 10.08 13.06 3.77
CA LEU A 302 9.65 13.75 4.98
C LEU A 302 10.75 14.74 5.38
N THR A 303 10.44 16.03 5.32
CA THR A 303 11.41 17.12 5.54
C THR A 303 10.87 18.12 6.55
N ILE A 304 11.80 18.84 7.19
CA ILE A 304 11.51 20.03 7.99
C ILE A 304 11.79 21.25 7.11
N LEU A 305 10.84 22.18 7.06
CA LEU A 305 10.92 23.41 6.28
C LEU A 305 11.04 24.60 7.24
N ARG A 306 11.97 25.51 6.94
CA ARG A 306 12.09 26.81 7.61
C ARG A 306 12.08 27.91 6.57
N ARG A 307 11.27 28.95 6.78
CA ARG A 307 11.16 30.07 5.84
C ARG A 307 12.46 30.87 5.82
N LEU A 308 12.94 31.22 4.64
CA LEU A 308 14.07 32.12 4.48
C LEU A 308 13.62 33.58 4.61
N GLY A 309 14.34 34.35 5.42
CA GLY A 309 14.22 35.79 5.52
C GLY A 309 14.82 36.50 4.30
N SER A 310 14.71 37.83 4.26
CA SER A 310 15.29 38.67 3.20
C SER A 310 16.82 38.60 3.15
N ASP A 311 17.46 38.19 4.24
CA ASP A 311 18.89 37.96 4.41
C ASP A 311 19.32 36.52 4.06
N GLY A 312 18.38 35.69 3.59
CA GLY A 312 18.63 34.28 3.27
C GLY A 312 18.82 33.41 4.51
N GLN A 313 18.50 33.89 5.72
CA GLN A 313 18.59 33.08 6.94
C GLN A 313 17.23 32.47 7.31
N PRO A 314 17.19 31.28 7.92
CA PRO A 314 15.95 30.70 8.42
C PRO A 314 15.29 31.57 9.50
N THR A 315 14.01 31.90 9.33
CA THR A 315 13.19 32.71 10.24
C THR A 315 11.83 32.05 10.50
N GLY A 316 11.24 32.32 11.67
CA GLY A 316 9.86 31.97 11.98
C GLY A 316 9.63 30.53 12.47
N GLU A 317 8.40 30.05 12.29
CA GLU A 317 7.97 28.71 12.69
C GLU A 317 8.56 27.62 11.77
N GLU A 318 8.81 26.45 12.35
CA GLU A 318 9.17 25.25 11.58
C GLU A 318 7.91 24.56 11.07
N PHE A 319 7.98 23.98 9.88
CA PHE A 319 6.95 23.12 9.31
C PHE A 319 7.54 21.75 9.00
N VAL A 320 6.70 20.73 9.00
CA VAL A 320 7.06 19.38 8.54
C VAL A 320 6.21 19.07 7.33
N GLU A 321 6.83 18.67 6.23
CA GLU A 321 6.14 18.27 5.01
C GLU A 321 6.47 16.82 4.65
N GLY A 322 5.43 16.04 4.38
CA GLY A 322 5.50 14.65 3.96
C GLY A 322 4.90 14.46 2.56
N MET A 323 5.50 13.62 1.74
CA MET A 323 4.96 13.20 0.45
C MET A 323 4.79 11.68 0.39
N LEU A 324 3.56 11.23 0.20
CA LEU A 324 3.25 9.84 -0.10
C LEU A 324 3.23 9.65 -1.62
N GLU A 325 4.13 8.82 -2.15
CA GLU A 325 4.22 8.54 -3.59
C GLU A 325 2.94 7.93 -4.16
N HIS A 326 2.21 7.22 -3.31
CA HIS A 326 0.96 6.58 -3.66
C HIS A 326 0.02 6.52 -2.47
N SER A 327 -1.21 6.97 -2.67
CA SER A 327 -2.35 6.75 -1.77
C SER A 327 -3.35 5.74 -2.37
N LYS A 328 -4.50 5.53 -1.71
CA LYS A 328 -5.60 4.74 -2.28
C LYS A 328 -6.13 5.34 -3.59
N THR A 329 -6.01 6.66 -3.79
CA THR A 329 -6.39 7.33 -5.04
C THR A 329 -5.35 7.23 -6.15
N LYS A 330 -4.21 6.58 -5.91
CA LYS A 330 -3.10 6.41 -6.86
C LYS A 330 -2.36 7.70 -7.24
N HIS A 331 -2.73 8.84 -6.65
CA HIS A 331 -2.02 10.11 -6.79
C HIS A 331 -0.98 10.29 -5.67
N LYS A 332 0.01 11.16 -5.91
CA LYS A 332 0.89 11.66 -4.85
C LYS A 332 0.04 12.48 -3.87
N ARG A 333 0.30 12.35 -2.57
CA ARG A 333 -0.37 13.12 -1.53
C ARG A 333 0.66 13.86 -0.69
N TRP A 334 0.51 15.18 -0.62
CA TRP A 334 1.31 16.04 0.25
C TRP A 334 0.55 16.30 1.55
N VAL A 335 1.24 16.15 2.67
CA VAL A 335 0.73 16.42 4.02
C VAL A 335 1.70 17.37 4.72
N SER A 336 1.17 18.33 5.49
CA SER A 336 2.01 19.31 6.17
C SER A 336 1.48 19.55 7.58
N ALA A 337 2.39 19.85 8.51
CA ALA A 337 2.09 20.17 9.89
C ALA A 337 3.03 21.26 10.40
N VAL A 338 2.62 21.98 11.44
CA VAL A 338 3.53 22.82 12.22
C VAL A 338 4.51 21.95 13.00
N GLY A 339 5.73 22.44 13.20
CA GLY A 339 6.78 21.71 13.93
C GLY A 339 6.43 21.46 15.40
N VAL A 340 5.63 22.35 16.00
CA VAL A 340 5.04 22.19 17.34
C VAL A 340 3.58 22.63 17.30
N SER A 341 2.65 21.77 17.76
CA SER A 341 1.23 22.15 17.84
C SER A 341 0.98 23.17 18.96
N LYS A 342 -0.04 24.02 18.75
CA LYS A 342 -0.45 25.14 19.59
C LYS A 342 -1.54 24.75 20.61
N GLY A 343 -2.16 23.58 20.45
CA GLY A 343 -3.21 23.08 21.34
C GLY A 343 -2.69 22.45 22.63
N GLU A 344 -3.59 21.81 23.38
CA GLU A 344 -3.28 21.23 24.69
C GLU A 344 -2.24 20.10 24.62
N ALA A 345 -2.21 19.35 23.51
CA ALA A 345 -1.29 18.25 23.33
C ALA A 345 0.17 18.70 23.15
N ARG A 346 0.39 19.90 22.57
CA ARG A 346 1.71 20.49 22.29
C ARG A 346 2.70 19.51 21.64
N VAL A 347 2.26 18.83 20.58
CA VAL A 347 3.03 17.78 19.91
C VAL A 347 4.30 18.37 19.28
N PRO A 348 5.52 17.98 19.73
CA PRO A 348 6.76 18.55 19.23
C PRO A 348 7.29 17.75 18.02
N LEU A 349 6.54 17.76 16.91
CA LEU A 349 6.80 16.92 15.74
C LEU A 349 8.21 17.07 15.16
N ALA A 350 8.68 18.31 14.95
CA ALA A 350 9.99 18.56 14.34
C ALA A 350 11.14 18.04 15.23
N ALA A 351 11.02 18.22 16.55
CA ALA A 351 12.00 17.73 17.51
C ALA A 351 12.04 16.19 17.57
N LEU A 352 10.87 15.54 17.60
CA LEU A 352 10.76 14.08 17.53
C LEU A 352 11.35 13.52 16.23
N LEU A 353 11.14 14.22 15.11
CA LEU A 353 11.64 13.81 13.81
C LEU A 353 13.18 13.88 13.73
N ARG A 354 13.79 14.98 14.17
CA ARG A 354 15.25 15.11 14.28
C ARG A 354 15.86 14.06 15.19
N GLU A 355 15.26 13.84 16.35
CA GLU A 355 15.76 12.86 17.31
C GLU A 355 15.67 11.44 16.74
N TYR A 356 14.58 11.11 16.05
CA TYR A 356 14.48 9.84 15.36
C TYR A 356 15.53 9.71 14.26
N TRP A 357 15.75 10.75 13.45
CA TRP A 357 16.76 10.70 12.41
C TRP A 357 18.16 10.43 12.95
N ARG A 358 18.51 11.12 14.04
CA ARG A 358 19.77 10.93 14.77
C ARG A 358 19.90 9.50 15.31
N LEU A 359 18.88 9.00 16.01
CA LEU A 359 18.86 7.65 16.57
C LEU A 359 18.87 6.56 15.50
N ALA A 360 18.26 6.83 14.35
CA ALA A 360 18.24 5.92 13.21
C ALA A 360 19.56 5.96 12.42
N GLY A 361 20.40 6.97 12.62
CA GLY A 361 21.67 7.14 11.89
C GLY A 361 21.46 7.59 10.46
N PHE A 362 20.45 8.42 10.18
CA PHE A 362 20.34 9.04 8.86
C PHE A 362 21.33 10.20 8.71
N THR A 363 21.95 10.29 7.54
CA THR A 363 22.67 11.49 7.10
C THR A 363 21.65 12.55 6.74
N ILE A 364 21.78 13.74 7.33
CA ILE A 364 20.89 14.88 7.07
C ILE A 364 21.57 15.81 6.07
N VAL A 365 20.77 16.23 5.09
CA VAL A 365 21.17 17.22 4.09
C VAL A 365 20.28 18.45 4.19
N HIS A 366 20.84 19.59 3.83
CA HIS A 366 20.15 20.87 3.76
C HIS A 366 20.06 21.32 2.31
N ARG A 367 18.89 21.83 1.91
CA ARG A 367 18.62 22.25 0.53
C ARG A 367 17.76 23.49 0.55
N ASP A 368 18.12 24.51 -0.22
CA ASP A 368 17.26 25.70 -0.35
C ASP A 368 16.32 25.54 -1.54
N ARG A 369 15.02 25.77 -1.33
CA ARG A 369 13.98 25.64 -2.33
C ARG A 369 12.84 26.61 -2.08
N ALA A 370 12.50 27.41 -3.11
CA ALA A 370 11.30 28.26 -3.13
C ALA A 370 11.11 29.15 -1.88
N GLY A 371 12.21 29.72 -1.35
CA GLY A 371 12.18 30.56 -0.15
C GLY A 371 12.17 29.80 1.17
N PHE A 372 12.50 28.51 1.16
CA PHE A 372 12.64 27.66 2.35
C PHE A 372 14.02 27.00 2.36
N THR A 373 14.56 26.81 3.56
CA THR A 373 15.59 25.79 3.78
C THR A 373 14.88 24.50 4.21
N GLU A 374 15.07 23.47 3.41
CA GLU A 374 14.64 22.10 3.68
C GLU A 374 15.75 21.36 4.43
N GLU A 375 15.37 20.65 5.48
CA GLU A 375 16.22 19.77 6.28
C GLU A 375 15.62 18.36 6.22
N GLY A 376 16.39 17.37 5.77
CA GLY A 376 15.90 16.00 5.74
C GLY A 376 16.96 14.99 5.30
N PRO A 377 16.64 13.69 5.40
CA PRO A 377 17.57 12.63 5.05
C PRO A 377 17.48 12.27 3.55
N ASP A 378 18.54 11.71 2.99
CA ASP A 378 18.59 11.26 1.58
C ASP A 378 19.03 9.79 1.39
N PRO A 379 18.48 8.82 2.15
CA PRO A 379 18.92 7.46 2.08
C PRO A 379 18.44 6.76 0.80
N SER A 380 19.30 5.90 0.28
CA SER A 380 18.98 4.90 -0.73
C SER A 380 19.28 3.51 -0.17
N VAL A 381 18.52 2.51 -0.63
CA VAL A 381 18.71 1.11 -0.26
C VAL A 381 18.96 0.25 -1.49
N VAL A 382 19.86 -0.73 -1.35
CA VAL A 382 20.06 -1.80 -2.33
C VAL A 382 19.03 -2.87 -2.05
N ARG A 383 18.02 -2.97 -2.91
CA ARG A 383 16.95 -3.97 -2.85
C ARG A 383 17.30 -5.15 -3.75
N VAL A 384 17.11 -6.35 -3.22
CA VAL A 384 17.18 -7.62 -3.96
C VAL A 384 15.80 -8.27 -4.00
N SER A 385 15.33 -8.59 -5.21
CA SER A 385 14.08 -9.30 -5.43
C SER A 385 14.16 -10.76 -4.99
N LEU A 386 13.11 -11.23 -4.34
CA LEU A 386 12.90 -12.64 -4.00
C LEU A 386 11.74 -13.25 -4.83
N ILE A 387 11.33 -12.58 -5.91
CA ILE A 387 10.36 -13.12 -6.87
C ILE A 387 11.13 -13.95 -7.91
N ALA A 388 10.80 -15.24 -7.95
CA ALA A 388 11.45 -16.27 -8.74
C ALA A 388 12.98 -16.13 -8.75
N PRO A 389 13.68 -16.28 -7.60
CA PRO A 389 15.14 -16.26 -7.54
C PRO A 389 15.81 -17.13 -8.61
N SER A 390 15.24 -18.30 -8.89
CA SER A 390 15.62 -19.20 -9.98
C SER A 390 14.48 -19.41 -10.99
N ASP A 391 14.78 -20.12 -12.08
CA ASP A 391 13.79 -20.59 -13.07
C ASP A 391 12.95 -21.78 -12.55
N ARG A 392 13.42 -22.51 -11.54
CA ARG A 392 12.71 -23.63 -10.91
C ARG A 392 12.44 -23.40 -9.43
N ALA A 393 11.23 -23.72 -8.97
CA ALA A 393 10.83 -23.52 -7.58
C ALA A 393 11.71 -24.26 -6.57
N GLY A 394 12.16 -25.48 -6.91
CA GLY A 394 13.07 -26.27 -6.05
C GLY A 394 14.43 -25.61 -5.80
N ASP A 395 14.87 -24.73 -6.70
CA ASP A 395 16.20 -24.09 -6.63
C ASP A 395 16.18 -22.73 -5.92
N ASP A 396 14.98 -22.22 -5.55
CA ASP A 396 14.83 -20.91 -4.91
C ASP A 396 15.64 -20.82 -3.62
N ARG A 397 15.63 -21.89 -2.83
CA ARG A 397 16.38 -21.93 -1.57
C ARG A 397 17.88 -21.91 -1.81
N SER A 398 18.37 -22.69 -2.77
CA SER A 398 19.78 -22.72 -3.16
C SER A 398 20.27 -21.37 -3.66
N ARG A 399 19.44 -20.67 -4.46
CA ARG A 399 19.73 -19.33 -4.96
C ARG A 399 19.73 -18.29 -3.84
N PHE A 400 18.78 -18.39 -2.91
CA PHE A 400 18.75 -17.54 -1.72
C PHE A 400 19.96 -17.79 -0.81
N ASP A 401 20.37 -19.04 -0.59
CA ASP A 401 21.56 -19.37 0.18
C ASP A 401 22.84 -18.86 -0.51
N HIS A 402 22.88 -18.80 -1.85
CA HIS A 402 23.95 -18.15 -2.60
C HIS A 402 24.01 -16.64 -2.34
N LEU A 403 22.87 -15.95 -2.35
CA LEU A 403 22.79 -14.54 -1.96
C LEU A 403 23.38 -14.34 -0.56
N LEU A 404 22.99 -15.15 0.43
CA LEU A 404 23.49 -15.02 1.80
C LEU A 404 25.01 -15.24 1.91
N ARG A 405 25.58 -16.17 1.12
CA ARG A 405 27.04 -16.36 1.07
C ARG A 405 27.75 -15.10 0.55
N VAL A 406 27.18 -14.45 -0.47
CA VAL A 406 27.71 -13.17 -0.98
C VAL A 406 27.66 -12.10 0.10
N LEU A 407 26.50 -11.91 0.75
CA LEU A 407 26.35 -10.91 1.81
C LEU A 407 27.33 -11.14 2.98
N SER A 408 27.51 -12.40 3.40
CA SER A 408 28.44 -12.75 4.50
C SER A 408 29.91 -12.46 4.20
N ARG A 409 30.27 -12.29 2.92
CA ARG A 409 31.63 -12.04 2.43
C ARG A 409 31.78 -10.67 1.78
N SER A 410 30.76 -9.82 1.86
CA SER A 410 30.78 -8.47 1.30
C SER A 410 31.97 -7.69 1.84
N GLN A 411 32.58 -6.82 1.03
CA GLN A 411 33.60 -5.88 1.46
C GLN A 411 33.03 -4.83 2.42
N VAL A 412 31.72 -4.57 2.34
CA VAL A 412 31.01 -3.66 3.25
C VAL A 412 30.69 -4.37 4.56
N GLU A 413 31.28 -3.89 5.66
CA GLU A 413 31.12 -4.50 6.99
C GLU A 413 29.66 -4.57 7.45
N GLU A 414 28.91 -3.50 7.23
CA GLU A 414 27.48 -3.43 7.61
C GLU A 414 26.64 -4.51 6.89
N VAL A 415 26.98 -4.84 5.63
CA VAL A 415 26.30 -5.92 4.90
C VAL A 415 26.58 -7.28 5.54
N ARG A 416 27.83 -7.53 5.95
CA ARG A 416 28.18 -8.75 6.67
C ARG A 416 27.46 -8.82 8.02
N GLN A 417 27.39 -7.71 8.74
CA GLN A 417 26.71 -7.61 10.03
C GLN A 417 25.20 -7.92 9.92
N TRP A 418 24.55 -7.50 8.83
CA TRP A 418 23.13 -7.75 8.59
C TRP A 418 22.83 -9.06 7.85
N ALA A 419 23.84 -9.85 7.47
CA ALA A 419 23.65 -11.08 6.71
C ALA A 419 22.73 -12.10 7.43
N ASP A 420 22.86 -12.27 8.75
CA ASP A 420 22.02 -13.18 9.53
C ASP A 420 20.57 -12.70 9.65
N TYR A 421 20.37 -11.38 9.75
CA TYR A 421 19.03 -10.81 9.70
C TYR A 421 18.40 -10.98 8.31
N SER A 422 19.18 -10.78 7.23
CA SER A 422 18.74 -11.04 5.86
C SER A 422 18.41 -12.52 5.66
N ARG A 423 19.13 -13.45 6.31
CA ARG A 423 18.78 -14.89 6.33
C ARG A 423 17.40 -15.11 6.95
N LEU A 424 17.16 -14.57 8.14
CA LEU A 424 15.89 -14.71 8.85
C LEU A 424 14.74 -14.09 8.04
N ARG A 425 14.82 -12.78 7.77
CA ARG A 425 13.74 -12.04 7.09
C ARG A 425 13.56 -12.41 5.63
N GLY A 426 14.66 -12.66 4.92
CA GLY A 426 14.60 -13.13 3.54
C GLY A 426 13.99 -14.52 3.45
N GLY A 427 14.28 -15.42 4.39
CA GLY A 427 13.63 -16.72 4.49
C GLY A 427 12.11 -16.61 4.68
N GLU A 428 11.67 -15.79 5.65
CA GLU A 428 10.24 -15.52 5.88
C GLU A 428 9.56 -14.95 4.62
N ARG A 429 10.20 -13.97 3.96
CA ARG A 429 9.66 -13.28 2.78
C ARG A 429 9.69 -14.15 1.52
N LEU A 430 10.63 -15.07 1.38
CA LEU A 430 10.70 -16.02 0.27
C LEU A 430 9.47 -16.94 0.26
N THR A 431 9.03 -17.37 1.44
CA THR A 431 7.84 -18.22 1.62
C THR A 431 6.54 -17.44 1.84
N ALA A 432 6.61 -16.10 1.88
CA ALA A 432 5.46 -15.28 2.23
C ALA A 432 4.37 -15.32 1.15
N ASP A 433 3.13 -15.26 1.61
CA ASP A 433 1.91 -15.14 0.81
C ASP A 433 1.67 -13.69 0.38
N SER A 434 2.69 -13.06 -0.22
CA SER A 434 2.71 -11.66 -0.66
C SER A 434 3.76 -11.48 -1.75
N LEU A 435 3.40 -10.83 -2.85
CA LEU A 435 4.32 -10.43 -3.92
C LEU A 435 5.03 -9.11 -3.60
N GLN A 436 4.33 -8.17 -2.98
CA GLN A 436 4.85 -6.84 -2.63
C GLN A 436 5.97 -6.91 -1.58
N LYS A 437 5.98 -7.95 -0.76
CA LYS A 437 6.98 -8.18 0.29
C LYS A 437 8.10 -9.12 -0.12
N ARG A 438 8.08 -9.71 -1.31
CA ARG A 438 9.12 -10.65 -1.80
C ARG A 438 10.38 -9.92 -2.28
N TYR A 439 11.03 -9.25 -1.34
CA TYR A 439 12.30 -8.59 -1.52
C TYR A 439 13.01 -8.46 -0.18
N ILE A 440 14.33 -8.23 -0.20
CA ILE A 440 15.09 -7.75 0.95
C ILE A 440 15.94 -6.54 0.57
N ASN A 441 16.01 -5.55 1.47
CA ASN A 441 16.98 -4.47 1.39
C ASN A 441 18.24 -4.94 2.13
N VAL A 442 19.33 -5.10 1.40
CA VAL A 442 20.57 -5.71 1.92
C VAL A 442 21.57 -4.68 2.46
N PHE A 443 21.42 -3.42 2.03
CA PHE A 443 22.26 -2.31 2.45
C PHE A 443 21.53 -0.99 2.24
N GLY A 444 21.91 0.05 2.97
CA GLY A 444 21.43 1.40 2.72
C GLY A 444 22.37 2.48 3.26
N ALA A 445 22.50 3.57 2.51
CA ALA A 445 23.36 4.71 2.82
C ALA A 445 22.81 5.97 2.11
N SER A 446 23.44 7.13 2.28
CA SER A 446 23.10 8.32 1.47
C SER A 446 23.31 8.03 -0.03
N SER A 447 22.49 8.62 -0.91
CA SER A 447 22.49 8.34 -2.36
C SER A 447 23.86 8.48 -3.05
N GLY A 448 24.78 9.27 -2.51
CA GLY A 448 26.15 9.44 -3.03
C GLY A 448 27.20 8.48 -2.49
N ASP A 449 26.86 7.57 -1.57
CA ASP A 449 27.84 6.69 -0.91
C ASP A 449 28.32 5.57 -1.86
N GLY A 450 29.63 5.53 -2.14
CA GLY A 450 30.27 4.54 -3.01
C GLY A 450 30.12 3.09 -2.54
N ARG A 451 29.79 2.85 -1.26
CA ARG A 451 29.48 1.51 -0.75
C ARG A 451 28.23 0.92 -1.40
N LEU A 452 27.26 1.74 -1.82
CA LEU A 452 26.10 1.26 -2.59
C LEU A 452 26.56 0.54 -3.88
N ASN A 453 27.48 1.16 -4.62
CA ASN A 453 28.04 0.59 -5.85
C ASN A 453 28.87 -0.67 -5.59
N THR A 454 29.59 -0.72 -4.45
CA THR A 454 30.36 -1.91 -4.05
C THR A 454 29.44 -3.12 -3.86
N VAL A 455 28.33 -2.95 -3.13
CA VAL A 455 27.36 -4.02 -2.89
C VAL A 455 26.68 -4.46 -4.19
N ILE A 456 26.31 -3.52 -5.07
CA ILE A 456 25.72 -3.85 -6.38
C ILE A 456 26.71 -4.66 -7.22
N TYR A 457 27.98 -4.25 -7.26
CA TYR A 457 29.02 -4.96 -8.00
C TYR A 457 29.20 -6.40 -7.50
N GLU A 458 29.20 -6.62 -6.19
CA GLU A 458 29.27 -7.96 -5.59
C GLU A 458 28.08 -8.84 -5.98
N LEU A 459 26.87 -8.26 -5.98
CA LEU A 459 25.64 -8.94 -6.38
C LEU A 459 25.64 -9.28 -7.88
N VAL A 460 26.03 -8.35 -8.74
CA VAL A 460 26.16 -8.58 -10.19
C VAL A 460 27.17 -9.67 -10.49
N ARG A 461 28.35 -9.66 -9.85
CA ARG A 461 29.35 -10.73 -9.99
C ARG A 461 28.85 -12.10 -9.52
N ALA A 462 27.89 -12.13 -8.62
CA ALA A 462 27.22 -13.35 -8.17
C ALA A 462 26.02 -13.77 -9.04
N GLY A 463 25.75 -13.02 -10.12
CA GLY A 463 24.67 -13.26 -11.08
C GLY A 463 23.32 -12.66 -10.71
N PHE A 464 23.27 -11.72 -9.75
CA PHE A 464 22.06 -10.95 -9.43
C PHE A 464 22.06 -9.63 -10.21
N GLU A 465 21.98 -9.72 -11.53
CA GLU A 465 21.98 -8.56 -12.43
C GLU A 465 20.57 -8.25 -12.96
N GLY A 466 20.39 -7.01 -13.44
CA GLY A 466 19.15 -6.56 -14.05
C GLY A 466 18.20 -5.83 -13.08
N PRO A 467 17.34 -4.94 -13.64
CA PRO A 467 16.40 -4.13 -12.85
C PRO A 467 15.28 -4.95 -12.18
N ASP A 468 15.08 -6.20 -12.59
CA ASP A 468 14.16 -7.18 -12.01
C ASP A 468 14.76 -7.98 -10.83
N ARG A 469 16.07 -7.80 -10.57
CA ARG A 469 16.82 -8.46 -9.50
C ARG A 469 17.35 -7.51 -8.46
N VAL A 470 18.04 -6.46 -8.89
CA VAL A 470 18.67 -5.49 -7.99
C VAL A 470 18.26 -4.09 -8.39
N ALA A 471 17.81 -3.30 -7.41
CA ALA A 471 17.44 -1.92 -7.60
C ALA A 471 17.96 -1.05 -6.45
N VAL A 472 18.38 0.18 -6.79
CA VAL A 472 18.63 1.23 -5.80
C VAL A 472 17.40 2.12 -5.75
N ILE A 473 16.78 2.22 -4.59
CA ILE A 473 15.55 2.99 -4.39
C ILE A 473 15.61 3.81 -3.10
N PRO A 474 14.76 4.82 -2.91
CA PRO A 474 14.69 5.55 -1.64
C PRO A 474 14.38 4.64 -0.45
N GLY A 475 15.01 4.91 0.69
CA GLY A 475 14.87 4.10 1.90
C GLY A 475 13.57 4.32 2.68
N PRO A 476 13.09 3.33 3.45
CA PRO A 476 11.94 3.53 4.34
C PRO A 476 12.26 4.53 5.46
N LEU A 477 11.30 5.40 5.81
CA LEU A 477 11.43 6.28 6.97
C LEU A 477 11.50 5.46 8.26
N MET A 478 10.47 4.65 8.50
CA MET A 478 10.31 3.85 9.72
C MET A 478 10.94 2.47 9.53
N ARG A 479 12.12 2.29 10.12
CA ARG A 479 12.91 1.07 9.96
C ARG A 479 12.58 0.02 11.03
N ALA A 480 12.48 -1.23 10.60
CA ALA A 480 12.41 -2.38 11.50
C ALA A 480 13.72 -2.52 12.27
N SER A 481 13.67 -3.06 13.49
CA SER A 481 14.82 -3.27 14.36
C SER A 481 14.98 -4.75 14.70
N HIS A 482 16.20 -5.23 14.89
CA HIS A 482 16.48 -6.61 15.30
C HIS A 482 17.42 -6.68 16.49
N GLY A 483 16.85 -7.01 17.65
CA GLY A 483 17.58 -7.00 18.91
C GLY A 483 18.10 -5.60 19.29
N LYS A 484 18.75 -5.52 20.46
CA LYS A 484 19.32 -4.26 20.98
C LYS A 484 20.65 -3.89 20.31
N ARG A 485 21.39 -4.88 19.78
CA ARG A 485 22.78 -4.75 19.33
C ARG A 485 22.95 -4.25 17.88
N LEU A 486 22.05 -4.62 16.97
CA LEU A 486 22.19 -4.29 15.54
C LEU A 486 21.51 -2.97 15.16
N GLY A 487 20.62 -2.44 15.99
CA GLY A 487 19.92 -1.19 15.70
C GLY A 487 18.86 -1.33 14.60
N PRO A 488 18.60 -0.25 13.80
CA PRO A 488 17.60 -0.26 12.74
C PRO A 488 18.11 -0.91 11.46
N SER A 489 17.40 -1.94 10.99
CA SER A 489 17.64 -2.57 9.68
C SER A 489 17.18 -1.68 8.52
N HIS A 490 17.62 -1.96 7.30
CA HIS A 490 17.13 -1.25 6.10
C HIS A 490 15.71 -1.66 5.64
N MET A 491 15.04 -2.54 6.38
CA MET A 491 13.67 -3.01 6.07
C MET A 491 12.61 -2.11 6.71
N PRO A 492 11.43 -1.92 6.07
CA PRO A 492 10.33 -1.19 6.69
C PRO A 492 9.74 -1.90 7.91
N LEU A 493 9.30 -1.11 8.89
CA LEU A 493 8.53 -1.60 10.03
C LEU A 493 7.14 -2.07 9.57
N GLN A 494 6.69 -3.23 10.05
CA GLN A 494 5.38 -3.77 9.71
C GLN A 494 4.29 -3.22 10.65
N PRO A 495 3.13 -2.76 10.16
CA PRO A 495 2.01 -2.33 11.01
C PRO A 495 1.57 -3.37 12.03
N ALA A 496 1.58 -4.66 11.68
CA ALA A 496 1.19 -5.73 12.61
C ALA A 496 2.10 -5.79 13.85
N SER A 497 3.35 -5.34 13.75
CA SER A 497 4.31 -5.37 14.87
C SER A 497 4.07 -4.28 15.93
N THR A 498 3.18 -3.31 15.68
CA THR A 498 2.90 -2.22 16.61
C THR A 498 1.60 -2.38 17.38
N TYR A 499 0.70 -3.29 16.94
CA TYR A 499 -0.68 -3.41 17.44
C TYR A 499 -0.76 -3.60 18.95
N ALA A 500 -0.04 -4.59 19.48
CA ALA A 500 -0.08 -4.93 20.90
C ALA A 500 0.44 -3.79 21.80
N THR A 501 1.53 -3.15 21.38
CA THR A 501 2.11 -2.03 22.14
C THR A 501 1.19 -0.81 22.10
N LEU A 502 0.62 -0.49 20.93
CA LEU A 502 -0.28 0.65 20.79
C LEU A 502 -1.54 0.51 21.63
N HIS A 503 -2.15 -0.69 21.64
CA HIS A 503 -3.35 -0.93 22.44
C HIS A 503 -3.08 -0.71 23.94
N ARG A 504 -1.97 -1.26 24.47
CA ARG A 504 -1.56 -1.01 25.86
C ARG A 504 -1.32 0.47 26.14
N CYS A 505 -0.65 1.18 25.24
CA CYS A 505 -0.45 2.62 25.40
C CYS A 505 -1.77 3.39 25.44
N PHE A 506 -2.75 3.04 24.59
CA PHE A 506 -4.05 3.71 24.58
C PHE A 506 -4.88 3.43 25.84
N ASP A 507 -4.86 2.19 26.33
CA ASP A 507 -5.54 1.83 27.57
C ASP A 507 -4.96 2.60 28.77
N ASP A 508 -3.64 2.66 28.89
CA ASP A 508 -2.97 3.44 29.93
C ASP A 508 -3.24 4.95 29.79
N ALA A 509 -3.28 5.46 28.55
CA ALA A 509 -3.56 6.87 28.30
C ALA A 509 -4.98 7.24 28.70
N TYR A 510 -5.93 6.37 28.41
CA TYR A 510 -7.31 6.52 28.83
C TYR A 510 -7.45 6.53 30.35
N GLN A 511 -6.83 5.56 31.04
CA GLN A 511 -6.85 5.50 32.51
C GLN A 511 -6.22 6.76 33.12
N MET A 512 -5.05 7.17 32.62
CA MET A 512 -4.32 8.33 33.15
C MET A 512 -5.02 9.66 32.86
N ALA A 513 -5.63 9.81 31.68
CA ALA A 513 -6.39 11.01 31.32
C ALA A 513 -7.64 11.21 32.20
N ASN A 514 -8.18 10.11 32.75
CA ASN A 514 -9.39 10.08 33.57
C ASN A 514 -9.12 9.89 35.08
N LEU A 515 -7.85 9.87 35.51
CA LEU A 515 -7.47 9.50 36.88
C LEU A 515 -8.03 10.45 37.96
N HIS A 516 -8.03 11.75 37.69
CA HIS A 516 -8.45 12.78 38.64
C HIS A 516 -9.78 13.43 38.27
N SER A 517 -10.06 13.54 36.97
CA SER A 517 -11.32 14.06 36.45
C SER A 517 -11.62 13.39 35.11
N PRO A 518 -12.89 13.20 34.76
CA PRO A 518 -13.26 12.72 33.43
C PRO A 518 -12.64 13.59 32.34
N ASP A 519 -12.15 12.95 31.28
CA ASP A 519 -11.62 13.65 30.11
C ASP A 519 -12.78 14.30 29.32
N PRO A 520 -12.84 15.65 29.25
CA PRO A 520 -13.97 16.35 28.65
C PRO A 520 -14.07 16.17 27.13
N GLU A 521 -13.01 15.70 26.46
CA GLU A 521 -13.01 15.45 25.02
C GLU A 521 -13.32 14.00 24.65
N LEU A 522 -13.44 13.12 25.65
CA LEU A 522 -13.67 11.70 25.40
C LEU A 522 -15.11 11.46 24.98
N ASP A 523 -15.27 10.96 23.75
CA ASP A 523 -16.55 10.53 23.20
C ASP A 523 -16.52 9.02 22.91
N LEU A 524 -17.25 8.25 23.72
CA LEU A 524 -17.41 6.81 23.55
C LEU A 524 -18.49 6.43 22.53
N ARG A 525 -19.32 7.38 22.07
CA ARG A 525 -20.42 7.13 21.12
C ARG A 525 -21.32 5.95 21.50
N GLY A 526 -21.67 5.87 22.78
CA GLY A 526 -22.52 4.81 23.32
C GLY A 526 -21.80 3.49 23.64
N LEU A 527 -20.49 3.37 23.40
CA LEU A 527 -19.73 2.19 23.81
C LEU A 527 -19.53 2.17 25.33
N ALA A 528 -19.68 0.98 25.94
CA ALA A 528 -19.41 0.78 27.37
C ALA A 528 -17.93 0.92 27.74
N ARG A 529 -17.03 0.68 26.77
CA ARG A 529 -15.58 0.82 26.92
C ARG A 529 -14.98 1.30 25.61
N PRO A 530 -13.82 1.97 25.64
CA PRO A 530 -13.14 2.37 24.43
C PRO A 530 -12.82 1.20 23.49
N LEU A 531 -12.88 1.45 22.19
CA LEU A 531 -12.52 0.52 21.13
C LEU A 531 -11.39 1.11 20.29
N TRP A 532 -10.15 0.82 20.68
CA TRP A 532 -8.96 1.34 20.02
C TRP A 532 -8.63 0.65 18.68
N GLY A 533 -7.81 1.32 17.88
CA GLY A 533 -7.16 0.74 16.70
C GLY A 533 -6.19 1.71 16.02
N HIS A 534 -5.60 1.31 14.90
CA HIS A 534 -4.66 2.08 14.05
C HIS A 534 -5.22 3.36 13.41
N HIS A 535 -6.41 3.78 13.81
CA HIS A 535 -7.06 5.01 13.34
C HIS A 535 -7.52 5.90 14.50
N SER A 536 -7.31 5.48 15.76
CA SER A 536 -7.77 6.24 16.94
C SER A 536 -7.07 7.59 17.04
N CYS A 537 -5.75 7.64 16.81
CA CYS A 537 -4.97 8.88 16.74
C CYS A 537 -5.45 9.83 15.63
N ARG A 538 -5.49 9.31 14.41
CA ARG A 538 -5.98 10.04 13.24
C ARG A 538 -7.42 10.54 13.41
N ARG A 539 -8.31 9.75 14.02
CA ARG A 539 -9.70 10.15 14.30
C ARG A 539 -9.77 11.24 15.36
N GLY A 540 -8.96 11.15 16.41
CA GLY A 540 -8.81 12.23 17.40
C GLY A 540 -8.43 13.55 16.74
N ALA A 541 -7.43 13.50 15.86
CA ALA A 541 -6.99 14.67 15.12
C ALA A 541 -8.06 15.23 14.16
N ASP A 542 -8.80 14.38 13.44
CA ASP A 542 -9.93 14.80 12.61
C ASP A 542 -11.03 15.48 13.44
N THR A 543 -11.36 14.94 14.60
CA THR A 543 -12.35 15.51 15.52
C THR A 543 -11.94 16.91 15.98
N VAL A 544 -10.68 17.07 16.42
CA VAL A 544 -10.17 18.38 16.86
C VAL A 544 -10.11 19.37 15.69
N ALA A 545 -9.61 18.95 14.52
CA ALA A 545 -9.53 19.80 13.34
C ALA A 545 -10.91 20.35 12.93
N ARG A 546 -11.97 19.53 13.03
CA ARG A 546 -13.36 19.97 12.76
C ARG A 546 -13.89 20.94 13.82
N LYS A 547 -13.62 20.67 15.10
CA LYS A 547 -14.04 21.53 16.22
C LYS A 547 -13.38 22.91 16.16
N ASP A 548 -12.09 22.93 15.85
CA ASP A 548 -11.23 24.11 15.92
C ASP A 548 -11.08 24.81 14.55
N ARG A 549 -11.98 24.53 13.59
CA ARG A 549 -12.02 25.21 12.27
C ARG A 549 -12.06 26.72 12.36
N HIS A 550 -12.79 27.24 13.34
CA HIS A 550 -12.91 28.68 13.59
C HIS A 550 -11.60 29.31 14.07
N LEU A 551 -10.68 28.53 14.66
CA LEU A 551 -9.35 28.98 15.08
C LEU A 551 -8.34 28.88 13.94
N THR A 552 -8.40 27.77 13.20
CA THR A 552 -7.42 27.43 12.15
C THR A 552 -7.73 28.07 10.81
N GLY A 553 -8.97 28.50 10.57
CA GLY A 553 -9.46 28.92 9.26
C GLY A 553 -9.64 27.77 8.27
N ALA A 554 -9.47 26.51 8.70
CA ALA A 554 -9.52 25.35 7.83
C ALA A 554 -10.94 25.09 7.29
N THR A 555 -11.02 24.80 5.99
CA THR A 555 -12.26 24.35 5.37
C THR A 555 -12.48 22.86 5.61
N GLU A 556 -13.74 22.42 5.51
CA GLU A 556 -14.07 20.99 5.60
C GLU A 556 -13.38 20.17 4.50
N VAL A 557 -13.26 20.76 3.31
CA VAL A 557 -12.53 20.15 2.19
C VAL A 557 -11.06 19.97 2.56
N GLU A 558 -10.37 20.99 3.09
CA GLU A 558 -8.97 20.84 3.52
C GLU A 558 -8.77 19.73 4.55
N ILE A 559 -9.67 19.62 5.55
CA ILE A 559 -9.65 18.54 6.54
C ILE A 559 -9.75 17.18 5.83
N TYR A 560 -10.69 17.02 4.90
CA TYR A 560 -10.83 15.78 4.14
C TYR A 560 -9.59 15.44 3.33
N LEU A 561 -8.92 16.41 2.73
CA LEU A 561 -7.75 16.16 1.91
C LEU A 561 -6.52 15.80 2.77
N VAL A 562 -6.32 16.49 3.91
CA VAL A 562 -5.23 16.17 4.86
C VAL A 562 -5.38 14.76 5.42
N PHE A 563 -6.55 14.44 5.97
CA PHE A 563 -6.78 13.10 6.50
C PHE A 563 -6.94 12.06 5.37
N GLY A 564 -7.32 12.43 4.15
CA GLY A 564 -7.63 11.46 3.09
C GLY A 564 -8.96 10.76 3.34
N TRP A 565 -9.97 11.55 3.69
CA TRP A 565 -11.38 11.16 3.68
C TRP A 565 -11.99 11.51 2.33
N ASN A 566 -12.99 10.73 1.88
CA ASN A 566 -13.68 10.96 0.60
C ASN A 566 -12.73 11.13 -0.60
N GLU A 567 -11.60 10.43 -0.53
CA GLU A 567 -10.49 10.45 -1.48
C GLU A 567 -10.97 10.23 -2.94
N ALA A 568 -11.98 9.38 -3.15
CA ALA A 568 -12.58 9.13 -4.47
C ALA A 568 -13.42 10.31 -4.99
N LEU A 569 -14.20 10.98 -4.13
CA LEU A 569 -14.98 12.17 -4.48
C LEU A 569 -14.06 13.33 -4.86
N HIS A 570 -12.94 13.45 -4.16
CA HIS A 570 -12.02 14.56 -4.33
C HIS A 570 -10.86 14.27 -5.30
N SER A 571 -10.75 13.09 -5.90
CA SER A 571 -9.59 12.70 -6.73
C SER A 571 -9.25 13.72 -7.83
N ALA A 572 -10.26 14.26 -8.52
CA ALA A 572 -10.08 15.30 -9.54
C ALA A 572 -9.61 16.66 -8.95
N LYS A 573 -10.04 16.99 -7.73
CA LYS A 573 -9.64 18.22 -7.01
C LYS A 573 -8.29 18.07 -6.29
N MET A 574 -7.95 16.85 -5.88
CA MET A 574 -6.70 16.49 -5.21
C MET A 574 -5.50 16.82 -6.09
N GLN A 575 -5.59 16.56 -7.39
CA GLN A 575 -4.52 16.91 -8.31
C GLN A 575 -4.24 18.42 -8.31
N LEU A 576 -5.29 19.24 -8.39
CA LEU A 576 -5.17 20.70 -8.37
C LEU A 576 -4.69 21.25 -7.01
N LEU A 577 -5.16 20.68 -5.89
CA LEU A 577 -4.75 21.13 -4.56
C LEU A 577 -3.30 20.72 -4.21
N TYR A 578 -2.81 19.60 -4.76
CA TYR A 578 -1.45 19.11 -4.49
C TYR A 578 -0.40 19.58 -5.49
N GLU A 579 -0.81 20.12 -6.64
CA GLU A 579 0.10 20.74 -7.61
C GLU A 579 0.58 22.14 -7.16
N SER A 580 -0.10 22.79 -6.18
CA SER A 580 0.41 24.03 -5.60
C SER A 580 1.35 23.75 -4.41
N THR A 581 2.64 23.98 -4.64
CA THR A 581 3.70 23.90 -3.61
C THR A 581 3.58 25.01 -2.54
N PHE A 582 2.71 26.00 -2.74
CA PHE A 582 2.62 27.21 -1.90
C PHE A 582 1.62 27.12 -0.74
N ASP A 583 0.97 25.97 -0.52
CA ASP A 583 -0.14 25.86 0.45
C ASP A 583 0.21 25.04 1.73
N TYR A 584 1.48 24.77 2.01
CA TYR A 584 1.86 23.99 3.20
C TYR A 584 1.49 24.70 4.52
N ILE A 585 1.46 26.05 4.57
CA ILE A 585 1.01 26.80 5.76
C ILE A 585 -0.45 26.49 6.06
N ARG A 586 -1.32 26.51 5.04
CA ARG A 586 -2.75 26.21 5.19
C ARG A 586 -2.98 24.74 5.52
N ARG A 587 -2.24 23.82 4.88
CA ARG A 587 -2.28 22.39 5.23
C ARG A 587 -1.84 22.17 6.68
N ALA A 588 -0.78 22.84 7.12
CA ALA A 588 -0.27 22.76 8.48
C ALA A 588 -1.24 23.37 9.51
N ALA A 589 -2.05 24.36 9.12
CA ALA A 589 -3.04 24.96 9.99
C ALA A 589 -4.10 23.94 10.46
N VAL A 590 -4.47 22.96 9.62
CA VAL A 590 -5.51 21.95 9.89
C VAL A 590 -5.31 21.23 11.22
N THR A 591 -4.06 20.87 11.55
CA THR A 591 -3.70 20.15 12.78
C THR A 591 -2.93 21.02 13.77
N SER A 592 -2.83 22.32 13.52
CA SER A 592 -2.01 23.22 14.34
C SER A 592 -2.52 23.41 15.77
N HIS A 593 -3.81 23.17 16.04
CA HIS A 593 -4.44 23.33 17.36
C HIS A 593 -4.69 22.00 18.11
N ILE A 594 -4.03 20.92 17.66
CA ILE A 594 -3.94 19.67 18.41
C ILE A 594 -3.26 19.89 19.77
#